data_AF-A0A2H5DSX2-F1
#
_entry.id   AF-A0A2H5DSX2-F1
#
_cell.length_a   1.000
_cell.length_b   1.000
_cell.length_c   1.000
_cell.angle_alpha   90.00
_cell.angle_beta   90.00
_cell.angle_gamma   90.00
#
_symmetry.space_group_name_H-M   'P 1'
#
loop_
_entity.id
_entity.type
_entity.pdbx_description
1 polymer ?
#
loop_
_entity_poly.entity_id
_entity_poly.type
_entity_poly.pdbx_seq_one_letter_code
_entity_poly.pdbx_strand_id
1 'polypeptide(L)'
;MKTPLIAFALSVLSFSAVSRADDAAPPDDFARIRIFQQNGVALGLFPGRDCYRFSLLGNHRGIVESQAFKSFLHLASNKSIGMPETPNSRGLSARSTLFSAAYYQEYRLPAGKITTLTAAFNDVGGWRCDTQAVKFTPQAGTDYEAMLDVSLDDKTCRLVIGGIPPDQPEAGLQALADLAPACSSGK
;
A
#
# COMPACT_ATOMS: atom_id res chain seq x y z
N MET A 1 51.44 -12.62 73.82
CA MET A 1 50.79 -13.14 72.60
C MET A 1 49.27 -12.98 72.75
N LYS A 2 48.67 -12.02 72.03
CA LYS A 2 47.22 -11.90 71.83
C LYS A 2 47.00 -11.02 70.60
N THR A 3 46.14 -11.53 69.73
CA THR A 3 45.87 -11.24 68.31
C THR A 3 45.26 -9.86 68.06
N PRO A 4 45.53 -9.17 66.94
CA PRO A 4 44.66 -8.10 66.46
C PRO A 4 43.58 -8.66 65.51
N LEU A 5 42.32 -8.26 65.73
CA LEU A 5 41.22 -8.45 64.79
C LEU A 5 41.39 -7.52 63.58
N ILE A 6 41.40 -8.08 62.37
CA ILE A 6 41.32 -7.34 61.11
C ILE A 6 39.85 -7.30 60.69
N ALA A 7 39.28 -6.10 60.63
CA ALA A 7 37.96 -5.86 60.05
C ALA A 7 38.09 -5.78 58.51
N PHE A 8 37.48 -6.72 57.80
CA PHE A 8 37.33 -6.68 56.34
C PHE A 8 36.10 -5.82 56.00
N ALA A 9 36.32 -4.64 55.42
CA ALA A 9 35.25 -3.84 54.82
C ALA A 9 34.93 -4.38 53.41
N LEU A 10 33.76 -4.96 53.24
CA LEU A 10 33.27 -5.48 51.96
C LEU A 10 32.65 -4.31 51.16
N SER A 11 33.38 -3.81 50.16
CA SER A 11 32.86 -2.79 49.23
C SER A 11 32.04 -3.48 48.14
N VAL A 12 30.73 -3.24 48.12
CA VAL A 12 29.82 -3.75 47.09
C VAL A 12 29.79 -2.74 45.95
N LEU A 13 30.44 -3.08 44.83
CA LEU A 13 30.36 -2.33 43.57
C LEU A 13 29.04 -2.68 42.87
N SER A 14 28.06 -1.80 42.97
CA SER A 14 26.83 -1.85 42.18
C SER A 14 27.17 -1.52 40.71
N PHE A 15 27.22 -2.53 39.85
CA PHE A 15 27.24 -2.33 38.40
C PHE A 15 25.83 -1.98 37.93
N SER A 16 25.58 -0.70 37.69
CA SER A 16 24.42 -0.26 36.92
C SER A 16 24.62 -0.68 35.47
N ALA A 17 23.87 -1.70 35.02
CA ALA A 17 23.79 -2.04 33.61
C ALA A 17 23.14 -0.86 32.86
N VAL A 18 23.95 -0.14 32.08
CA VAL A 18 23.46 0.78 31.05
C VAL A 18 22.79 -0.08 29.97
N SER A 19 21.46 -0.06 29.92
CA SER A 19 20.73 -0.52 28.74
C SER A 19 20.96 0.51 27.64
N ARG A 20 21.72 0.14 26.60
CA ARG A 20 21.70 0.86 25.32
C ARG A 20 20.38 0.55 24.62
N ALA A 21 19.51 1.56 24.54
CA ALA A 21 18.52 1.63 23.48
C ALA A 21 19.20 2.22 22.24
N ASP A 22 19.12 1.48 21.12
CA ASP A 22 19.02 1.95 19.73
C ASP A 22 19.52 0.84 18.79
N ASP A 23 18.74 -0.24 18.70
CA ASP A 23 18.61 -0.93 17.42
C ASP A 23 17.42 -0.26 16.71
N ALA A 24 17.67 0.91 16.13
CA ALA A 24 16.79 1.41 15.09
C ALA A 24 16.85 0.37 13.96
N ALA A 25 15.74 -0.34 13.74
CA ALA A 25 15.62 -1.26 12.62
C ALA A 25 16.09 -0.55 11.33
N PRO A 26 16.81 -1.24 10.42
CA PRO A 26 17.22 -0.63 9.16
C PRO A 26 16.00 0.04 8.51
N PRO A 27 16.12 1.29 8.03
CA PRO A 27 15.00 1.96 7.40
C PRO A 27 14.49 1.10 6.25
N ASP A 28 13.19 0.81 6.25
CA ASP A 28 12.56 -0.01 5.21
C ASP A 28 12.92 0.57 3.84
N ASP A 29 13.52 -0.24 2.96
CA ASP A 29 13.82 0.16 1.59
C ASP A 29 12.57 0.17 0.69
N PHE A 30 11.41 -0.15 1.29
CA PHE A 30 10.13 -0.25 0.64
C PHE A 30 9.05 0.53 1.38
N ALA A 31 8.03 0.90 0.63
CA ALA A 31 6.71 1.26 1.11
C ALA A 31 5.74 0.11 0.81
N ARG A 32 4.52 0.16 1.33
CA ARG A 32 3.47 -0.81 0.96
C ARG A 32 2.24 -0.10 0.42
N ILE A 33 1.55 -0.74 -0.50
CA ILE A 33 0.26 -0.25 -1.00
C ILE A 33 -0.77 -1.37 -0.98
N ARG A 34 -1.94 -1.10 -0.40
CA ARG A 34 -3.14 -1.92 -0.50
C ARG A 34 -4.03 -1.36 -1.61
N ILE A 35 -4.29 -2.16 -2.63
CA ILE A 35 -5.14 -1.77 -3.76
C ILE A 35 -6.45 -2.55 -3.69
N PHE A 36 -7.56 -1.83 -3.58
CA PHE A 36 -8.90 -2.41 -3.59
C PHE A 36 -9.39 -2.62 -5.02
N GLN A 37 -9.94 -3.79 -5.28
CA GLN A 37 -10.44 -4.20 -6.60
C GLN A 37 -11.84 -4.79 -6.47
N GLN A 38 -12.56 -4.79 -7.59
CA GLN A 38 -13.85 -5.43 -7.77
C GLN A 38 -14.05 -5.76 -9.25
N ASN A 39 -15.08 -6.53 -9.58
CA ASN A 39 -15.41 -6.84 -10.97
C ASN A 39 -15.63 -5.55 -11.78
N GLY A 40 -15.20 -5.56 -13.04
CA GLY A 40 -15.29 -4.41 -13.94
C GLY A 40 -14.19 -3.36 -13.77
N VAL A 41 -13.44 -3.36 -12.66
CA VAL A 41 -12.30 -2.47 -12.45
C VAL A 41 -11.03 -3.07 -13.06
N ALA A 42 -10.37 -2.32 -13.94
CA ALA A 42 -9.06 -2.65 -14.50
C ALA A 42 -7.98 -1.76 -13.86
N LEU A 43 -7.01 -2.37 -13.19
CA LEU A 43 -5.94 -1.68 -12.47
C LEU A 43 -4.56 -1.94 -13.09
N GLY A 44 -3.69 -0.95 -12.95
CA GLY A 44 -2.31 -1.00 -13.42
C GLY A 44 -1.36 -0.42 -12.37
N LEU A 45 -0.36 -1.17 -11.93
CA LEU A 45 0.69 -0.70 -11.02
C LEU A 45 2.08 -0.76 -11.68
N PHE A 46 2.74 0.40 -11.77
CA PHE A 46 4.00 0.58 -12.50
C PHE A 46 5.05 1.27 -11.62
N PRO A 47 5.76 0.53 -10.75
CA PRO A 47 6.83 1.08 -9.94
C PRO A 47 8.04 1.51 -10.77
N GLY A 48 8.65 2.64 -10.42
CA GLY A 48 9.80 3.23 -11.11
C GLY A 48 9.46 3.87 -12.45
N ARG A 49 8.19 4.21 -12.71
CA ARG A 49 7.72 4.73 -14.01
C ARG A 49 6.80 5.93 -13.81
N ASP A 50 7.06 7.00 -14.57
CA ASP A 50 6.24 8.22 -14.62
C ASP A 50 5.05 8.13 -15.56
N CYS A 51 5.17 7.26 -16.57
CA CYS A 51 4.15 7.07 -17.59
C CYS A 51 3.67 5.62 -17.60
N TYR A 52 2.40 5.44 -17.94
CA TYR A 52 1.82 4.13 -18.19
C TYR A 52 1.70 3.86 -19.69
N ARG A 53 1.73 2.57 -20.05
CA ARG A 53 1.36 2.09 -21.38
C ARG A 53 0.51 0.85 -21.21
N PHE A 54 -0.69 0.86 -21.78
CA PHE A 54 -1.48 -0.36 -21.89
C PHE A 54 -0.88 -1.26 -22.96
N SER A 55 -0.65 -2.52 -22.62
CA SER A 55 -0.39 -3.57 -23.59
C SER A 55 -1.38 -4.70 -23.38
N LEU A 56 -2.13 -5.03 -24.44
CA LEU A 56 -2.96 -6.23 -24.49
C LEU A 56 -2.10 -7.51 -24.56
N LEU A 57 -0.83 -7.38 -24.91
CA LEU A 57 0.16 -8.46 -25.02
C LEU A 57 1.19 -8.28 -23.89
N GLY A 58 0.96 -8.96 -22.76
CA GLY A 58 1.65 -8.76 -21.47
C GLY A 58 3.16 -9.08 -21.43
N ASN A 59 3.99 -8.37 -22.20
CA ASN A 59 5.43 -8.60 -22.33
C ASN A 59 6.30 -7.40 -21.92
N HIS A 60 6.05 -6.77 -20.77
CA HIS A 60 6.99 -5.79 -20.23
C HIS A 60 7.38 -6.08 -18.77
N ARG A 61 8.67 -6.36 -18.57
CA ARG A 61 9.33 -6.41 -17.27
C ARG A 61 9.20 -5.05 -16.59
N GLY A 62 8.72 -5.02 -15.34
CA GLY A 62 8.51 -3.79 -14.56
C GLY A 62 7.06 -3.37 -14.39
N ILE A 63 6.12 -4.10 -15.00
CA ILE A 63 4.70 -4.04 -14.66
C ILE A 63 4.49 -4.97 -13.46
N VAL A 64 4.18 -4.43 -12.27
CA VAL A 64 3.79 -5.30 -11.15
C VAL A 64 2.41 -5.90 -11.42
N GLU A 65 1.53 -5.22 -12.14
CA GLU A 65 0.31 -5.82 -12.67
C GLU A 65 -0.39 -4.83 -13.59
N SER A 66 -0.44 -5.10 -14.89
CA SER A 66 -1.49 -4.61 -15.80
C SER A 66 -2.39 -5.80 -16.13
N GLN A 67 -2.64 -6.66 -15.12
CA GLN A 67 -3.46 -7.85 -15.24
C GLN A 67 -4.94 -7.47 -15.28
N ALA A 68 -5.36 -6.85 -16.36
CA ALA A 68 -6.72 -7.09 -16.84
C ALA A 68 -6.94 -8.58 -17.25
N PHE A 69 -6.05 -9.53 -16.89
CA PHE A 69 -5.96 -10.85 -17.55
C PHE A 69 -5.76 -12.09 -16.66
N LYS A 70 -5.55 -12.01 -15.33
CA LYS A 70 -5.65 -13.23 -14.49
C LYS A 70 -7.00 -13.37 -13.78
N SER A 71 -7.80 -12.31 -13.76
CA SER A 71 -9.14 -12.29 -13.15
C SER A 71 -10.18 -13.19 -13.84
N PHE A 72 -9.84 -13.85 -14.96
CA PHE A 72 -10.76 -14.78 -15.62
C PHE A 72 -10.61 -16.26 -15.20
N LEU A 73 -9.58 -16.65 -14.42
CA LEU A 73 -9.32 -18.08 -14.15
C LEU A 73 -9.08 -18.46 -12.67
N HIS A 74 -9.82 -17.85 -11.73
CA HIS A 74 -9.97 -18.28 -10.30
C HIS A 74 -8.97 -17.65 -9.30
N LEU A 75 -9.35 -16.55 -8.63
CA LEU A 75 -9.09 -16.22 -7.21
C LEU A 75 -9.13 -14.70 -7.00
N ALA A 76 -10.32 -14.11 -7.02
CA ALA A 76 -10.56 -12.80 -6.41
C ALA A 76 -10.52 -12.99 -4.89
N SER A 77 -9.37 -12.78 -4.27
CA SER A 77 -9.17 -12.98 -2.83
C SER A 77 -8.24 -11.93 -2.26
N ASN A 78 -8.38 -11.66 -0.96
CA ASN A 78 -7.47 -10.78 -0.26
C ASN A 78 -6.05 -11.36 -0.25
N LYS A 79 -5.06 -10.53 -0.60
CA LYS A 79 -3.64 -10.84 -0.44
C LYS A 79 -3.02 -9.80 0.49
N SER A 80 -2.71 -10.19 1.72
CA SER A 80 -2.08 -9.32 2.71
C SER A 80 -0.60 -9.65 2.89
N ILE A 81 0.21 -8.60 3.10
CA ILE A 81 1.59 -8.65 3.57
C ILE A 81 1.71 -8.01 4.97
N GLY A 82 0.59 -7.87 5.69
CA GLY A 82 0.54 -7.37 7.07
C GLY A 82 0.42 -5.85 7.21
N MET A 83 -0.20 -5.16 6.26
CA MET A 83 -0.58 -3.75 6.47
C MET A 83 -1.68 -3.66 7.55
N PRO A 84 -1.73 -2.57 8.35
CA PRO A 84 -2.76 -2.40 9.36
C PRO A 84 -4.16 -2.38 8.74
N GLU A 85 -5.14 -2.86 9.49
CA GLU A 85 -6.56 -2.78 9.09
C GLU A 85 -7.02 -1.32 9.10
N THR A 86 -7.83 -0.95 8.11
CA THR A 86 -8.48 0.36 7.97
C THR A 86 -10.00 0.17 7.90
N PRO A 87 -10.80 1.24 7.98
CA PRO A 87 -12.23 1.17 7.68
C PRO A 87 -12.52 0.52 6.31
N ASN A 88 -11.63 0.70 5.34
CA ASN A 88 -11.80 0.16 3.99
C ASN A 88 -11.54 -1.35 3.92
N SER A 89 -10.53 -1.86 4.61
CA SER A 89 -10.22 -3.30 4.63
C SER A 89 -11.18 -4.10 5.50
N ARG A 90 -11.67 -3.53 6.62
CA ARG A 90 -12.75 -4.15 7.41
C ARG A 90 -14.10 -4.06 6.73
N GLY A 91 -14.34 -2.97 6.00
CA GLY A 91 -15.60 -2.67 5.30
C GLY A 91 -15.69 -3.22 3.88
N LEU A 92 -14.95 -4.29 3.52
CA LEU A 92 -14.98 -4.86 2.17
C LEU A 92 -16.38 -5.24 1.68
N SER A 93 -17.24 -5.71 2.59
CA SER A 93 -18.63 -6.03 2.26
C SER A 93 -19.45 -4.80 1.87
N ALA A 94 -19.19 -3.63 2.48
CA ALA A 94 -19.83 -2.37 2.11
C ALA A 94 -19.39 -1.85 0.74
N ARG A 95 -18.25 -2.36 0.22
CA ARG A 95 -17.76 -2.10 -1.14
C ARG A 95 -18.25 -3.14 -2.15
N SER A 96 -18.86 -4.22 -1.67
CA SER A 96 -19.36 -5.28 -2.53
C SER A 96 -20.75 -4.90 -3.04
N THR A 97 -20.98 -5.02 -4.34
CA THR A 97 -22.33 -4.90 -4.91
C THR A 97 -22.97 -6.29 -5.01
N LEU A 98 -24.29 -6.35 -5.22
CA LEU A 98 -25.07 -7.61 -5.36
C LEU A 98 -24.46 -8.63 -6.36
N PHE A 99 -23.59 -8.18 -7.27
CA PHE A 99 -22.97 -9.01 -8.31
C PHE A 99 -21.43 -8.95 -8.33
N SER A 100 -20.78 -8.31 -7.35
CA SER A 100 -19.32 -8.20 -7.30
C SER A 100 -18.79 -8.09 -5.88
N ALA A 101 -18.05 -9.11 -5.43
CA ALA A 101 -17.28 -9.04 -4.19
C ALA A 101 -16.05 -8.14 -4.38
N ALA A 102 -15.89 -7.18 -3.47
CA ALA A 102 -14.65 -6.42 -3.39
C ALA A 102 -13.57 -7.24 -2.67
N TYR A 103 -12.33 -7.09 -3.10
CA TYR A 103 -11.15 -7.67 -2.45
C TYR A 103 -9.99 -6.66 -2.49
N TYR A 104 -8.92 -6.92 -1.74
CA TYR A 104 -7.71 -6.11 -1.83
C TYR A 104 -6.46 -6.96 -2.06
N GLN A 105 -5.43 -6.34 -2.61
CA GLN A 105 -4.10 -6.93 -2.63
C GLN A 105 -3.06 -5.92 -2.17
N GLU A 106 -2.12 -6.38 -1.35
CA GLU A 106 -1.03 -5.59 -0.81
C GLU A 106 0.28 -5.89 -1.55
N TYR A 107 1.00 -4.83 -1.90
CA TYR A 107 2.23 -4.89 -2.68
C TYR A 107 3.32 -4.06 -2.02
N ARG A 108 4.58 -4.51 -2.15
CA ARG A 108 5.74 -3.69 -1.83
C ARG A 108 6.03 -2.73 -2.98
N LEU A 109 6.30 -1.48 -2.65
CA LEU A 109 6.75 -0.45 -3.57
C LEU A 109 8.20 -0.06 -3.22
N PRO A 110 9.08 0.15 -4.21
CA PRO A 110 10.40 0.71 -3.94
C PRO A 110 10.27 2.14 -3.42
N ALA A 111 10.75 2.39 -2.21
CA ALA A 111 10.71 3.73 -1.62
C ALA A 111 11.60 4.71 -2.42
N GLY A 112 11.20 5.98 -2.47
CA GLY A 112 11.93 7.03 -3.18
C GLY A 112 11.92 6.92 -4.70
N LYS A 113 11.22 5.93 -5.28
CA LYS A 113 11.05 5.79 -6.72
C LYS A 113 9.61 6.06 -7.10
N ILE A 114 9.43 6.93 -8.09
CA ILE A 114 8.11 7.27 -8.60
C ILE A 114 7.32 6.02 -9.02
N THR A 115 6.06 5.97 -8.66
CA THR A 115 5.16 4.86 -8.96
C THR A 115 3.93 5.43 -9.65
N THR A 116 3.59 4.86 -10.80
CA THR A 116 2.34 5.16 -11.50
C THR A 116 1.29 4.12 -11.17
N LEU A 117 0.07 4.59 -10.92
CA LEU A 117 -1.13 3.78 -10.75
C LEU A 117 -2.17 4.20 -11.78
N THR A 118 -2.81 3.22 -12.42
CA THR A 118 -3.93 3.45 -13.34
C THR A 118 -5.16 2.68 -12.90
N ALA A 119 -6.33 3.26 -13.12
CA ALA A 119 -7.60 2.60 -12.90
C ALA A 119 -8.60 2.94 -14.00
N ALA A 120 -9.35 1.96 -14.46
CA ALA A 120 -10.47 2.12 -15.38
C ALA A 120 -11.64 1.24 -14.92
N PHE A 121 -12.84 1.52 -15.40
CA PHE A 121 -14.03 0.73 -15.07
C PHE A 121 -14.86 0.45 -16.31
N ASN A 122 -15.40 -0.76 -16.43
CA ASN A 122 -16.41 -1.12 -17.42
C ASN A 122 -17.52 -1.90 -16.74
N ASP A 123 -18.75 -1.45 -16.90
CA ASP A 123 -19.95 -2.15 -16.46
C ASP A 123 -20.46 -3.10 -17.56
N VAL A 124 -21.19 -4.14 -17.16
CA VAL A 124 -21.91 -5.05 -18.05
C VAL A 124 -23.00 -4.33 -18.87
N GLY A 125 -23.54 -3.21 -18.38
CA GLY A 125 -24.49 -2.35 -19.07
C GLY A 125 -23.89 -1.41 -20.12
N GLY A 126 -22.58 -1.48 -20.37
CA GLY A 126 -21.89 -0.72 -21.42
C GLY A 126 -21.45 0.70 -21.04
N TRP A 127 -21.76 1.16 -19.83
CA TRP A 127 -21.14 2.36 -19.28
C TRP A 127 -19.69 2.07 -18.85
N ARG A 128 -18.80 3.05 -19.03
CA ARG A 128 -17.38 2.91 -18.70
C ARG A 128 -16.79 4.22 -18.18
N CYS A 129 -15.74 4.06 -17.39
CA CYS A 129 -14.83 5.13 -17.03
C CYS A 129 -13.54 4.97 -17.82
N ASP A 130 -13.17 6.02 -18.54
CA ASP A 130 -11.86 6.13 -19.15
C ASP A 130 -10.76 6.00 -18.09
N THR A 131 -9.57 5.58 -18.52
CA THR A 131 -8.47 5.37 -17.59
C THR A 131 -8.07 6.67 -16.89
N GLN A 132 -8.08 6.62 -15.57
CA GLN A 132 -7.45 7.60 -14.71
C GLN A 132 -6.07 7.11 -14.32
N ALA A 133 -5.10 8.02 -14.31
CA ALA A 133 -3.71 7.67 -14.06
C ALA A 133 -3.03 8.74 -13.21
N VAL A 134 -2.44 8.31 -12.12
CA VAL A 134 -1.72 9.17 -11.17
C VAL A 134 -0.34 8.62 -10.89
N LYS A 135 0.57 9.49 -10.48
CA LYS A 135 1.93 9.16 -10.06
C LYS A 135 2.25 9.85 -8.74
N PHE A 136 3.08 9.20 -7.94
CA PHE A 136 3.56 9.69 -6.64
C PHE A 136 4.87 8.97 -6.28
N THR A 137 5.58 9.46 -5.28
CA THR A 137 6.84 8.88 -4.77
C THR A 137 6.58 8.27 -3.38
N PRO A 138 6.54 6.94 -3.26
CA PRO A 138 6.32 6.28 -1.99
C PRO A 138 7.47 6.56 -1.01
N GLN A 139 7.13 6.84 0.24
CA GLN A 139 8.09 7.05 1.32
C GLN A 139 8.36 5.73 2.06
N ALA A 140 9.62 5.53 2.46
CA ALA A 140 10.05 4.36 3.23
C ALA A 140 9.17 4.13 4.47
N GLY A 141 8.79 2.88 4.72
CA GLY A 141 7.97 2.50 5.88
C GLY A 141 6.53 3.04 5.85
N THR A 142 6.11 3.71 4.78
CA THR A 142 4.74 4.24 4.67
C THR A 142 3.81 3.24 4.02
N ASP A 143 2.61 3.16 4.58
CA ASP A 143 1.50 2.37 4.04
C ASP A 143 0.55 3.26 3.26
N TYR A 144 0.13 2.82 2.09
CA TYR A 144 -0.79 3.53 1.21
C TYR A 144 -2.03 2.68 0.92
N GLU A 145 -3.18 3.32 0.69
CA GLU A 145 -4.33 2.65 0.09
C GLU A 145 -4.70 3.32 -1.23
N ALA A 146 -5.16 2.51 -2.17
CA ALA A 146 -5.70 3.00 -3.43
C ALA A 146 -6.96 2.23 -3.86
N MET A 147 -7.87 2.94 -4.51
CA MET A 147 -9.17 2.41 -4.96
C MET A 147 -9.73 3.25 -6.10
N LEU A 148 -10.57 2.65 -6.93
CA LEU A 148 -11.44 3.38 -7.85
C LEU A 148 -12.83 3.48 -7.21
N ASP A 149 -13.20 4.67 -6.74
CA ASP A 149 -14.57 4.94 -6.32
C ASP A 149 -15.43 5.02 -7.58
N VAL A 150 -16.49 4.20 -7.65
CA VAL A 150 -17.43 4.16 -8.77
C VAL A 150 -18.83 4.46 -8.26
N SER A 151 -19.46 5.53 -8.77
CA SER A 151 -20.90 5.78 -8.60
C SER A 151 -21.61 5.40 -9.89
N LEU A 152 -22.41 4.34 -9.86
CA LEU A 152 -23.23 3.90 -11.00
C LEU A 152 -24.41 4.86 -11.24
N ASP A 153 -24.96 5.43 -10.18
CA ASP A 153 -26.09 6.38 -10.25
C ASP A 153 -25.65 7.70 -10.89
N ASP A 154 -24.55 8.28 -10.41
CA ASP A 154 -24.02 9.55 -10.93
C ASP A 154 -23.17 9.36 -12.18
N LYS A 155 -22.86 8.11 -12.55
CA LYS A 155 -21.95 7.76 -13.65
C LYS A 155 -20.61 8.48 -13.51
N THR A 156 -20.00 8.38 -12.33
CA THR A 156 -18.69 8.96 -12.04
C THR A 156 -17.71 7.91 -11.56
N CYS A 157 -16.43 8.13 -11.87
CA CYS A 157 -15.33 7.39 -11.26
C CYS A 157 -14.28 8.35 -10.72
N ARG A 158 -13.62 7.97 -9.63
CA ARG A 158 -12.49 8.69 -9.07
C ARG A 158 -11.45 7.72 -8.52
N LEU A 159 -10.25 7.76 -9.08
CA LEU A 159 -9.09 7.09 -8.52
C LEU A 159 -8.64 7.85 -7.28
N VAL A 160 -8.74 7.19 -6.13
CA VAL A 160 -8.34 7.71 -4.83
C VAL A 160 -7.09 6.97 -4.38
N ILE A 161 -6.11 7.73 -3.89
CA ILE A 161 -4.91 7.22 -3.24
C ILE A 161 -4.54 8.12 -2.08
N GLY A 162 -4.08 7.52 -0.98
CA GLY A 162 -3.57 8.26 0.17
C GLY A 162 -2.76 7.39 1.12
N GLY A 163 -2.06 8.04 2.03
CA GLY A 163 -1.29 7.38 3.09
C GLY A 163 -2.20 6.94 4.23
N ILE A 164 -1.89 5.81 4.85
CA ILE A 164 -2.50 5.37 6.11
C ILE A 164 -1.71 6.07 7.23
N PRO A 165 -2.35 6.90 8.07
CA PRO A 165 -1.66 7.50 9.21
C PRO A 165 -1.18 6.39 10.17
N PRO A 166 0.13 6.30 10.47
CA PRO A 166 0.70 5.17 11.21
C PRO A 166 0.08 5.00 12.61
N ASP A 167 -0.22 6.11 13.27
CA ASP A 167 -0.79 6.12 14.63
C ASP A 167 -2.33 6.14 14.62
N GLN A 168 -2.95 6.40 13.47
CA GLN A 168 -4.41 6.58 13.35
C GLN A 168 -4.95 5.98 12.04
N PRO A 169 -4.83 4.66 11.82
CA PRO A 169 -5.31 4.01 10.61
C PRO A 169 -6.83 4.13 10.39
N GLU A 170 -7.56 4.58 11.41
CA GLU A 170 -9.00 4.85 11.41
C GLU A 170 -9.39 6.25 10.94
N ALA A 171 -8.45 7.20 10.90
CA ALA A 171 -8.74 8.62 10.64
C ALA A 171 -9.03 8.92 9.15
N GLY A 172 -9.00 7.91 8.30
CA GLY A 172 -9.08 8.05 6.85
C GLY A 172 -7.71 8.30 6.21
N LEU A 173 -7.69 8.37 4.88
CA LEU A 173 -6.45 8.49 4.12
C LEU A 173 -5.90 9.91 4.14
N GLN A 174 -4.60 10.04 4.40
CA GLN A 174 -3.87 11.28 4.25
C GLN A 174 -3.61 11.57 2.77
N ALA A 175 -3.94 12.78 2.32
CA ALA A 175 -3.64 13.21 0.96
C ALA A 175 -2.13 13.22 0.70
N LEU A 176 -1.73 12.81 -0.50
CA LEU A 176 -0.32 12.82 -0.91
C LEU A 176 0.01 14.16 -1.54
N ALA A 177 0.99 14.87 -0.96
CA ALA A 177 1.39 16.20 -1.42
C ALA A 177 2.00 16.21 -2.84
N ASP A 178 2.59 15.10 -3.26
CA ASP A 178 3.24 14.93 -4.57
C ASP A 178 2.38 14.15 -5.58
N LEU A 179 1.11 13.92 -5.28
CA LEU A 179 0.19 13.25 -6.22
C LEU A 179 0.00 14.10 -7.47
N ALA A 180 0.34 13.54 -8.62
CA ALA A 180 0.21 14.22 -9.90
C ALA A 180 -0.40 13.31 -10.97
N PRO A 181 -0.98 13.86 -12.04
CA PRO A 181 -1.36 13.06 -13.21
C PRO A 181 -0.16 12.31 -13.81
N ALA A 182 -0.37 11.06 -14.21
CA ALA A 182 0.64 10.30 -14.95
C ALA A 182 0.51 10.51 -16.46
N CYS A 183 1.65 10.53 -17.16
CA CYS A 183 1.66 10.58 -18.62
C CYS A 183 1.23 9.25 -19.23
N SER A 184 0.64 9.30 -20.42
CA SER A 184 0.49 8.10 -21.26
C SER A 184 1.68 8.02 -22.21
N SER A 185 2.40 6.89 -22.23
CA SER A 185 3.36 6.59 -23.28
C SER A 185 2.56 6.11 -24.49
N GLY A 186 2.24 7.04 -25.38
CA GLY A 186 1.16 6.98 -26.35
C GLY A 186 1.03 5.75 -27.26
N LYS A 187 -0.23 5.64 -27.73
CA LYS A 187 -0.84 4.92 -28.85
C LYS A 187 0.10 4.11 -29.75
#